data_AF-A0A973YXE9-F1
#
_entry.id   AF-A0A973YXE9-F1
#
_cell.length_a   1.000
_cell.length_b   1.000
_cell.length_c   1.000
_cell.angle_alpha   90.00
_cell.angle_beta   90.00
_cell.angle_gamma   90.00
#
_symmetry.space_group_name_H-M   'P 1'
#
loop_
_entity.id
_entity.type
_entity.pdbx_description
1 polymer ?
#
loop_
_entity_poly.entity_id
_entity_poly.type
_entity_poly.pdbx_seq_one_letter_code
_entity_poly.pdbx_strand_id
1 'polypeptide(L)'
;MSSWRRAVPVLLLALVPVGVAPPAQADVHQQVVPVSRARALPPGTVVTVEGTATTPSGAFESSFFDRGFAIQDRSAGIYVSTAVDLHVTPRDRVRVTGTLRDSAGLRVLVPADPAEVRVRGKGPAVHPRPVATGAVGETTEGLLVRVTATVTRAPAQDAEYGQKFSVDDGSGELTVFVNTQTGIDLTGLAVGRAVRVTGFSSQYDTHYEIDPRFPDDIAVRRP
;
A
#
# COMPACT_ATOMS: atom_id res chain seq x y z
N MET A 1 -74.44 43.20 -47.82
CA MET A 1 -73.00 43.38 -47.58
C MET A 1 -72.82 43.64 -46.10
N SER A 2 -72.46 42.62 -45.30
CA SER A 2 -72.03 42.82 -43.92
C SER A 2 -71.33 41.56 -43.42
N SER A 3 -70.12 41.78 -42.91
CA SER A 3 -69.00 40.88 -42.78
C SER A 3 -69.12 39.89 -41.61
N TRP A 4 -68.85 38.61 -41.89
CA TRP A 4 -68.64 37.55 -40.91
C TRP A 4 -67.21 37.63 -40.37
N ARG A 5 -67.01 38.03 -39.11
CA ARG A 5 -65.69 37.99 -38.46
C ARG A 5 -65.49 36.61 -37.82
N ARG A 6 -64.69 35.77 -38.47
CA ARG A 6 -64.18 34.51 -37.90
C ARG A 6 -63.12 34.84 -36.86
N ALA A 7 -63.29 34.36 -35.63
CA ALA A 7 -62.23 34.38 -34.62
C ALA A 7 -61.21 33.28 -34.96
N VAL A 8 -59.95 33.66 -35.11
CA VAL A 8 -58.82 32.73 -35.26
C VAL A 8 -58.16 32.59 -33.88
N PRO A 9 -58.01 31.38 -33.32
CA PRO A 9 -57.30 31.20 -32.07
C PRO A 9 -55.80 31.35 -32.32
N VAL A 10 -55.15 32.25 -31.59
CA VAL A 10 -53.68 32.35 -31.58
C VAL A 10 -53.17 31.29 -30.61
N LEU A 11 -52.59 30.22 -31.16
CA LEU A 11 -51.87 29.20 -30.39
C LEU A 11 -50.46 29.72 -30.09
N LEU A 12 -50.25 30.22 -28.88
CA LEU A 12 -48.92 30.56 -28.37
C LEU A 12 -48.17 29.27 -28.02
N LEU A 13 -47.30 28.81 -28.92
CA LEU A 13 -46.29 27.80 -28.60
C LEU A 13 -45.20 28.45 -27.72
N ALA A 14 -45.24 28.18 -26.42
CA ALA A 14 -44.12 28.44 -25.53
C ALA A 14 -43.04 27.39 -25.79
N LEU A 15 -41.92 27.79 -26.42
CA LEU A 15 -40.70 27.00 -26.42
C LEU A 15 -40.14 26.98 -25.00
N VAL A 16 -40.27 25.84 -24.32
CA VAL A 16 -39.55 25.58 -23.08
C VAL A 16 -38.14 25.16 -23.49
N PRO A 17 -37.07 25.91 -23.14
CA PRO A 17 -35.72 25.44 -23.37
C PRO A 17 -35.50 24.20 -22.50
N VAL A 18 -35.32 23.05 -23.14
CA VAL A 18 -34.82 21.85 -22.47
C VAL A 18 -33.35 22.14 -22.14
N GLY A 19 -33.11 22.65 -20.94
CA GLY A 19 -31.77 22.77 -20.40
C GLY A 19 -31.17 21.37 -20.29
N VAL A 20 -30.19 21.06 -21.13
CA VAL A 20 -29.33 19.90 -20.92
C VAL A 20 -28.50 20.22 -19.68
N ALA A 21 -28.87 19.62 -18.55
CA ALA A 21 -28.05 19.69 -17.35
C ALA A 21 -26.66 19.12 -17.71
N PRO A 22 -25.55 19.81 -17.37
CA PRO A 22 -24.23 19.20 -17.48
C PRO A 22 -24.22 17.87 -16.70
N PRO A 23 -23.52 16.83 -17.19
CA PRO A 23 -23.44 15.58 -16.47
C PRO A 23 -22.91 15.87 -15.06
N ALA A 24 -23.63 15.38 -14.05
CA ALA A 24 -23.22 15.47 -12.67
C ALA A 24 -21.84 14.81 -12.53
N GLN A 25 -20.78 15.61 -12.45
CA GLN A 25 -19.48 15.16 -11.95
C GLN A 25 -19.60 15.04 -10.42
N ALA A 26 -20.29 14.00 -9.97
CA ALA A 26 -20.46 13.69 -8.57
C ALA A 26 -19.79 12.34 -8.24
N ASP A 27 -18.76 12.40 -7.41
CA ASP A 27 -18.35 11.37 -6.44
C ASP A 27 -17.78 10.02 -6.88
N VAL A 28 -16.94 9.97 -7.93
CA VAL A 28 -16.08 8.78 -8.13
C VAL A 28 -14.95 8.72 -7.08
N HIS A 29 -14.59 9.85 -6.47
CA HIS A 29 -13.50 9.96 -5.47
C HIS A 29 -13.89 9.58 -4.03
N GLN A 30 -15.11 9.06 -3.78
CA GLN A 30 -15.57 8.77 -2.41
C GLN A 30 -15.79 7.29 -2.09
N GLN A 31 -15.89 6.41 -3.09
CA GLN A 31 -16.12 5.00 -2.82
C GLN A 31 -14.82 4.30 -2.44
N VAL A 32 -14.72 3.88 -1.18
CA VAL A 32 -13.64 3.01 -0.71
C VAL A 32 -13.76 1.65 -1.40
N VAL A 33 -12.72 1.24 -2.11
CA VAL A 33 -12.60 -0.09 -2.72
C VAL A 33 -11.69 -1.00 -1.89
N PRO A 34 -11.88 -2.34 -1.93
CA PRO A 34 -10.92 -3.27 -1.34
C PRO A 34 -9.53 -3.09 -1.94
N VAL A 35 -8.49 -3.27 -1.13
CA VAL A 35 -7.10 -3.12 -1.58
C VAL A 35 -6.76 -4.08 -2.73
N SER A 36 -7.27 -5.31 -2.71
CA SER A 36 -7.06 -6.27 -3.81
C SER A 36 -7.66 -5.79 -5.13
N ARG A 37 -8.83 -5.14 -5.08
CA ARG A 37 -9.47 -4.55 -6.25
C ARG A 37 -8.67 -3.34 -6.76
N ALA A 38 -8.17 -2.50 -5.85
CA ALA A 38 -7.31 -1.39 -6.23
C ALA A 38 -6.05 -1.89 -6.96
N ARG A 39 -5.33 -2.88 -6.40
CA ARG A 39 -4.12 -3.45 -7.00
C ARG A 39 -4.33 -3.95 -8.44
N ALA A 40 -5.50 -4.51 -8.74
CA ALA A 40 -5.84 -5.04 -10.07
C ALA A 40 -6.18 -3.98 -11.14
N LEU A 41 -6.32 -2.70 -10.76
CA LEU A 41 -6.58 -1.63 -11.72
C LEU A 41 -5.29 -1.16 -12.42
N PRO A 42 -5.36 -0.59 -13.63
CA PRO A 42 -4.18 -0.11 -14.34
C PRO A 42 -3.41 0.97 -13.56
N PRO A 43 -2.08 1.06 -13.68
CA PRO A 43 -1.31 2.22 -13.21
C PRO A 43 -1.88 3.54 -13.75
N GLY A 44 -1.79 4.61 -12.97
CA GLY A 44 -2.41 5.90 -13.27
C GLY A 44 -3.87 6.04 -12.83
N THR A 45 -4.52 4.95 -12.40
CA THR A 45 -5.89 5.01 -11.86
C THR A 45 -5.88 5.65 -10.48
N VAL A 46 -6.79 6.60 -10.25
CA VAL A 46 -7.04 7.18 -8.92
C VAL A 46 -8.05 6.31 -8.18
N VAL A 47 -7.71 5.92 -6.95
CA VAL A 47 -8.55 5.07 -6.09
C VAL A 47 -8.56 5.60 -4.66
N THR A 48 -9.63 5.29 -3.94
CA THR A 48 -9.68 5.44 -2.48
C THR A 48 -9.73 4.07 -1.84
N VAL A 49 -8.80 3.81 -0.92
CA VAL A 49 -8.73 2.57 -0.12
C VAL A 49 -8.75 2.90 1.36
N GLU A 50 -9.08 1.93 2.19
CA GLU A 50 -9.02 2.05 3.64
C GLU A 50 -8.46 0.77 4.23
N GLY A 51 -7.45 0.90 5.09
CA GLY A 51 -6.76 -0.23 5.70
C GLY A 51 -6.21 0.13 7.08
N THR A 52 -5.63 -0.86 7.75
CA THR A 52 -4.87 -0.63 8.98
C THR A 52 -3.38 -0.60 8.66
N ALA A 53 -2.68 0.41 9.14
CA ALA A 53 -1.25 0.55 9.00
C ALA A 53 -0.51 -0.65 9.61
N THR A 54 0.39 -1.24 8.83
CA THR A 54 1.23 -2.37 9.22
C THR A 54 2.68 -1.95 9.45
N THR A 55 3.13 -0.84 8.89
CA THR A 55 4.48 -0.27 9.08
C THR A 55 4.35 1.17 9.61
N PRO A 56 5.37 1.71 10.29
CA PRO A 56 5.39 3.12 10.62
C PRO A 56 5.76 3.96 9.38
N SER A 57 5.36 5.23 9.36
CA SER A 57 5.83 6.20 8.36
C SER A 57 7.35 6.32 8.39
N GLY A 58 7.99 6.29 7.22
CA GLY A 58 9.43 6.50 7.06
C GLY A 58 10.31 5.34 7.55
N ALA A 59 9.74 4.20 7.94
CA ALA A 59 10.51 3.03 8.36
C ALA A 59 11.52 2.56 7.30
N PHE A 60 11.19 2.81 6.03
CA PHE A 60 11.94 2.35 4.87
C PHE A 60 12.49 3.50 4.03
N GLU A 61 12.62 4.71 4.61
CA GLU A 61 13.04 5.91 3.88
C GLU A 61 14.40 5.73 3.20
N SER A 62 15.31 4.94 3.77
CA SER A 62 16.62 4.70 3.16
C SER A 62 16.57 3.96 1.83
N SER A 63 15.69 2.97 1.62
CA SER A 63 15.59 2.27 0.32
C SER A 63 14.43 2.74 -0.56
N PHE A 64 13.39 3.38 0.02
CA PHE A 64 12.20 3.81 -0.72
C PHE A 64 12.28 5.28 -1.13
N PHE A 65 13.18 6.06 -0.52
CA PHE A 65 13.36 7.50 -0.76
C PHE A 65 12.09 8.34 -0.50
N ASP A 66 11.19 7.82 0.32
CA ASP A 66 9.97 8.50 0.75
C ASP A 66 9.69 8.22 2.24
N ARG A 67 8.65 8.87 2.78
CA ARG A 67 8.24 8.73 4.19
C ARG A 67 6.92 7.98 4.33
N GLY A 68 6.69 7.08 3.38
CA GLY A 68 5.49 6.28 3.27
C GLY A 68 5.33 5.21 4.34
N PHE A 69 4.25 4.46 4.22
CA PHE A 69 3.86 3.39 5.14
C PHE A 69 2.93 2.39 4.43
N ALA A 70 2.89 1.15 4.89
CA ALA A 70 1.98 0.14 4.36
C ALA A 70 0.67 0.10 5.14
N ILE A 71 -0.44 -0.11 4.42
CA ILE A 71 -1.76 -0.40 4.99
C ILE A 71 -2.27 -1.73 4.46
N GLN A 72 -3.09 -2.40 5.26
CA GLN A 72 -3.68 -3.69 4.91
C GLN A 72 -5.16 -3.75 5.31
N ASP A 73 -6.00 -4.25 4.41
CA ASP A 73 -7.37 -4.65 4.72
C ASP A 73 -7.49 -6.19 4.72
N ARG A 74 -8.71 -6.73 4.76
CA ARG A 74 -8.93 -8.19 4.73
C ARG A 74 -8.56 -8.85 3.40
N SER A 75 -8.36 -8.07 2.35
CA SER A 75 -8.23 -8.53 0.96
C SER A 75 -6.79 -8.48 0.45
N ALA A 76 -6.04 -7.43 0.77
CA ALA A 76 -4.63 -7.27 0.40
C ALA A 76 -3.98 -6.13 1.21
N GLY A 77 -2.68 -5.92 1.00
CA GLY A 77 -1.95 -4.75 1.49
C GLY A 77 -1.37 -3.93 0.34
N ILE A 78 -1.05 -2.67 0.63
CA ILE A 78 -0.48 -1.73 -0.33
C ILE A 78 0.41 -0.72 0.40
N TYR A 79 1.51 -0.33 -0.23
CA TYR A 79 2.36 0.74 0.26
C TYR A 79 1.82 2.10 -0.17
N VAL A 80 1.75 3.05 0.76
CA VAL A 80 1.34 4.43 0.53
C VAL A 80 2.59 5.28 0.53
N SER A 81 2.97 5.77 -0.65
CA SER A 81 4.19 6.58 -0.84
C SER A 81 3.88 8.05 -0.57
N THR A 82 4.55 8.66 0.41
CA THR A 82 4.33 10.06 0.81
C THR A 82 5.64 10.82 0.93
N ALA A 83 5.68 12.06 0.42
CA ALA A 83 6.88 12.89 0.48
C ALA A 83 7.20 13.43 1.89
N VAL A 84 6.21 13.45 2.79
CA VAL A 84 6.34 13.95 4.16
C VAL A 84 6.01 12.84 5.16
N ASP A 85 6.57 12.96 6.36
CA ASP A 85 6.23 12.07 7.47
C ASP A 85 4.85 12.46 8.01
N LEU A 86 3.90 11.53 7.93
CA LEU A 86 2.56 11.69 8.46
C LEU A 86 2.41 11.13 9.88
N HIS A 87 3.50 10.65 10.45
CA HIS A 87 3.58 10.02 11.77
C HIS A 87 2.57 8.88 11.93
N VAL A 88 2.31 8.14 10.85
CA VAL A 88 1.46 6.96 10.89
C VAL A 88 2.20 5.86 11.65
N THR A 89 1.48 5.21 12.55
CA THR A 89 1.99 4.11 13.35
C THR A 89 1.18 2.84 13.09
N PRO A 90 1.75 1.64 13.28
CA PRO A 90 0.96 0.43 13.21
C PRO A 90 -0.31 0.52 14.06
N ARG A 91 -1.37 -0.12 13.59
CA ARG A 91 -2.74 -0.05 14.14
C ARG A 91 -3.53 1.20 13.77
N ASP A 92 -2.95 2.24 13.17
CA ASP A 92 -3.74 3.36 12.67
C ASP A 92 -4.64 2.90 11.51
N ARG A 93 -5.92 3.23 11.56
CA ARG A 93 -6.85 3.03 10.45
C ARG A 93 -6.74 4.23 9.54
N VAL A 94 -6.34 4.02 8.30
CA VAL A 94 -6.05 5.10 7.36
C VAL A 94 -6.91 4.93 6.12
N ARG A 95 -7.59 6.01 5.73
CA ARG A 95 -8.22 6.13 4.41
C ARG A 95 -7.31 6.97 3.53
N VAL A 96 -7.03 6.47 2.34
CA VAL A 96 -6.12 7.13 1.41
C VAL A 96 -6.76 7.21 0.04
N THR A 97 -6.77 8.40 -0.54
CA THR A 97 -6.99 8.58 -1.98
C THR A 97 -5.64 8.81 -2.65
N GLY A 98 -5.38 8.13 -3.75
CA GLY A 98 -4.13 8.32 -4.47
C GLY A 98 -4.14 7.70 -5.86
N THR A 99 -3.06 7.96 -6.59
CA THR A 99 -2.83 7.37 -7.92
C THR A 99 -2.01 6.10 -7.77
N LEU A 100 -2.47 5.00 -8.36
CA LEU A 100 -1.71 3.76 -8.41
C LEU A 100 -0.49 3.90 -9.31
N ARG A 101 0.67 3.46 -8.83
CA ARG A 101 1.95 3.47 -9.54
C ARG A 101 2.72 2.20 -9.25
N ASP A 102 3.76 1.99 -10.04
CA ASP A 102 4.77 0.97 -9.78
C ASP A 102 6.09 1.70 -9.53
N SER A 103 6.75 1.39 -8.41
CA SER A 103 8.00 2.00 -7.99
C SER A 103 9.02 0.90 -7.79
N ALA A 104 10.00 0.78 -8.69
CA ALA A 104 10.97 -0.31 -8.68
C ALA A 104 10.32 -1.70 -8.56
N GLY A 105 9.22 -1.94 -9.26
CA GLY A 105 8.46 -3.21 -9.19
C GLY A 105 7.34 -3.20 -8.14
N LEU A 106 7.50 -2.50 -7.02
CA LEU A 106 6.50 -2.46 -5.95
C LEU A 106 5.22 -1.71 -6.38
N ARG A 107 4.05 -2.32 -6.13
CA ARG A 107 2.75 -1.65 -6.32
C ARG A 107 2.48 -0.66 -5.20
N VAL A 108 2.42 0.63 -5.55
CA VAL A 108 2.23 1.73 -4.58
C VAL A 108 1.00 2.58 -4.88
N LEU A 109 0.49 3.22 -3.83
CA LEU A 109 -0.51 4.28 -3.92
C LEU A 109 0.15 5.62 -3.58
N VAL A 110 0.08 6.59 -4.50
CA VAL A 110 0.69 7.92 -4.35
C VAL A 110 -0.40 8.97 -4.17
N PRO A 111 -0.65 9.49 -2.95
CA PRO A 111 -1.54 10.61 -2.73
C PRO A 111 -1.01 11.88 -3.42
N ALA A 112 -1.90 12.72 -3.94
CA ALA A 112 -1.51 13.99 -4.56
C ALA A 112 -1.05 15.02 -3.51
N ASP A 113 -1.60 14.94 -2.31
CA ASP A 113 -1.26 15.79 -1.18
C ASP A 113 -1.44 15.05 0.16
N PRO A 114 -0.81 15.51 1.26
CA PRO A 114 -0.96 14.92 2.59
C PRO A 114 -2.40 14.83 3.13
N ALA A 115 -3.31 15.72 2.71
CA ALA A 115 -4.69 15.74 3.20
C ALA A 115 -5.56 14.62 2.59
N GLU A 116 -5.10 13.99 1.51
CA GLU A 116 -5.67 12.76 0.97
C GLU A 116 -5.39 11.51 1.82
N VAL A 117 -4.50 11.63 2.81
CA VAL A 117 -4.26 10.62 3.83
C VAL A 117 -4.99 11.01 5.12
N ARG A 118 -6.03 10.26 5.47
CA ARG A 118 -6.87 10.53 6.64
C ARG A 118 -6.77 9.40 7.65
N VAL A 119 -6.14 9.68 8.79
CA VAL A 119 -6.13 8.79 9.96
C VAL A 119 -7.49 8.86 10.67
N ARG A 120 -8.10 7.70 10.93
CA ARG A 120 -9.47 7.53 11.44
C ARG A 120 -9.49 6.85 12.82
N GLY A 121 -8.44 7.04 13.61
CA GLY A 121 -8.22 6.36 14.88
C GLY A 121 -7.54 5.00 14.70
N LYS A 122 -7.76 4.06 15.62
CA LYS A 122 -7.15 2.72 15.56
C LYS A 122 -8.05 1.71 14.85
N GLY A 123 -7.46 0.87 14.00
CA GLY A 123 -8.12 -0.24 13.28
C GLY A 123 -8.13 -1.55 14.07
N PRO A 124 -8.44 -2.70 13.43
CA PRO A 124 -8.19 -4.05 13.97
C PRO A 124 -6.70 -4.44 13.94
N ALA A 125 -6.26 -5.34 14.81
CA ALA A 125 -4.87 -5.79 14.78
C ALA A 125 -4.60 -6.58 13.50
N VAL A 126 -3.52 -6.25 12.79
CA VAL A 126 -3.06 -7.03 11.63
C VAL A 126 -2.04 -8.03 12.11
N HIS A 127 -2.36 -9.31 12.02
CA HIS A 127 -1.45 -10.39 12.35
C HIS A 127 -0.60 -10.75 11.12
N PRO A 128 0.72 -10.91 11.26
CA PRO A 128 1.57 -11.35 10.16
C PRO A 128 1.10 -12.69 9.60
N ARG A 129 0.97 -12.77 8.28
CA ARG A 129 0.62 -14.02 7.59
C ARG A 129 1.85 -14.95 7.57
N PRO A 130 1.75 -16.18 8.10
CA PRO A 130 2.81 -17.16 7.93
C PRO A 130 2.94 -17.53 6.44
N VAL A 131 4.16 -17.48 5.93
CA VAL A 131 4.50 -17.84 4.55
C VAL A 131 5.81 -18.62 4.52
N ALA A 132 5.97 -19.50 3.52
CA ALA A 132 7.25 -20.15 3.24
C ALA A 132 8.19 -19.16 2.55
N THR A 133 9.51 -19.30 2.69
CA THR A 133 10.47 -18.35 2.10
C THR A 133 10.34 -18.25 0.59
N GLY A 134 10.24 -19.37 -0.12
CA GLY A 134 10.03 -19.43 -1.58
C GLY A 134 8.62 -19.05 -2.04
N ALA A 135 7.69 -18.79 -1.11
CA ALA A 135 6.33 -18.33 -1.42
C ALA A 135 6.15 -16.81 -1.30
N VAL A 136 7.17 -16.08 -0.84
CA VAL A 136 7.17 -14.61 -0.86
C VAL A 136 7.32 -14.14 -2.31
N GLY A 137 6.32 -13.41 -2.79
CA GLY A 137 6.18 -13.04 -4.19
C GLY A 137 5.01 -12.08 -4.44
N GLU A 138 4.60 -11.92 -5.70
CA GLU A 138 3.49 -11.02 -6.11
C GLU A 138 2.24 -11.21 -5.25
N THR A 139 1.89 -12.47 -4.95
CA THR A 139 0.67 -12.78 -4.18
C THR A 139 0.74 -12.36 -2.70
N THR A 140 1.93 -12.09 -2.18
CA THR A 140 2.16 -11.60 -0.83
C THR A 140 2.54 -10.12 -0.80
N GLU A 141 2.90 -9.53 -1.93
CA GLU A 141 3.35 -8.15 -2.02
C GLU A 141 2.35 -7.19 -1.36
N GLY A 142 2.86 -6.28 -0.54
CA GLY A 142 2.08 -5.34 0.24
C GLY A 142 1.61 -5.85 1.59
N LEU A 143 1.66 -7.17 1.85
CA LEU A 143 1.19 -7.76 3.11
C LEU A 143 2.24 -7.71 4.21
N LEU A 144 1.76 -7.72 5.46
CA LEU A 144 2.57 -8.09 6.61
C LEU A 144 2.71 -9.61 6.67
N VAL A 145 3.93 -10.12 6.51
CA VAL A 145 4.23 -11.56 6.45
C VAL A 145 5.20 -11.97 7.55
N ARG A 146 5.30 -13.29 7.77
CA ARG A 146 6.24 -13.90 8.68
C ARG A 146 6.78 -15.22 8.13
N VAL A 147 8.10 -15.36 8.13
CA VAL A 147 8.81 -16.59 7.77
C VAL A 147 9.54 -17.17 8.98
N THR A 148 9.78 -18.48 8.99
CA THR A 148 10.67 -19.16 9.93
C THR A 148 11.64 -19.99 9.13
N ALA A 149 12.91 -19.67 9.19
CA ALA A 149 13.91 -20.13 8.24
C ALA A 149 15.31 -20.16 8.85
N THR A 150 16.28 -20.68 8.11
CA THR A 150 17.70 -20.67 8.49
C THR A 150 18.43 -19.59 7.70
N VAL A 151 19.32 -18.84 8.35
CA VAL A 151 20.18 -17.85 7.67
C VAL A 151 21.12 -18.58 6.72
N THR A 152 21.07 -18.25 5.43
CA THR A 152 21.92 -18.83 4.37
C THR A 152 23.05 -17.89 3.96
N ARG A 153 22.84 -16.57 4.09
CA ARG A 153 23.87 -15.54 3.91
C ARG A 153 23.87 -14.61 5.11
N ALA A 154 25.04 -14.33 5.66
CA ALA A 154 25.19 -13.42 6.79
C ALA A 154 24.85 -11.97 6.38
N PRO A 155 24.46 -11.11 7.34
CA PRO A 155 24.29 -9.68 7.11
C PRO A 155 25.50 -9.05 6.43
N ALA A 156 25.23 -8.28 5.39
CA ALA A 156 26.20 -7.47 4.67
C ALA A 156 25.64 -6.06 4.45
N GLN A 157 26.54 -5.06 4.50
CA GLN A 157 26.18 -3.67 4.19
C GLN A 157 25.75 -3.54 2.73
N ASP A 158 24.65 -2.83 2.50
CA ASP A 158 24.18 -2.45 1.18
C ASP A 158 24.17 -0.92 1.07
N ALA A 159 25.34 -0.39 0.72
CA ALA A 159 25.61 1.05 0.60
C ALA A 159 25.11 1.85 1.83
N GLU A 160 24.59 3.05 1.61
CA GLU A 160 23.93 3.88 2.64
C GLU A 160 22.50 3.43 2.99
N TYR A 161 21.95 2.43 2.27
CA TYR A 161 20.53 2.07 2.35
C TYR A 161 20.20 1.14 3.52
N GLY A 162 21.18 0.36 3.97
CA GLY A 162 20.98 -0.55 5.09
C GLY A 162 21.83 -1.80 4.99
N GLN A 163 21.30 -2.90 5.50
CA GLN A 163 21.94 -4.21 5.48
C GLN A 163 20.99 -5.25 4.91
N LYS A 164 21.52 -6.26 4.24
CA LYS A 164 20.74 -7.40 3.76
C LYS A 164 21.37 -8.71 4.16
N PHE A 165 20.52 -9.71 4.34
CA PHE A 165 20.90 -11.10 4.56
C PHE A 165 19.88 -12.01 3.88
N SER A 166 20.18 -13.30 3.81
CA SER A 166 19.30 -14.28 3.18
C SER A 166 18.91 -15.39 4.14
N VAL A 167 17.67 -15.87 3.99
CA VAL A 167 17.12 -16.98 4.76
C VAL A 167 16.43 -17.98 3.86
N ASP A 168 16.42 -19.25 4.25
CA ASP A 168 15.73 -20.32 3.52
C ASP A 168 15.14 -21.34 4.51
N ASP A 169 13.90 -21.75 4.27
CA ASP A 169 13.22 -22.86 4.97
C ASP A 169 13.26 -24.19 4.20
N GLY A 170 13.93 -24.19 3.04
CA GLY A 170 14.01 -25.30 2.10
C GLY A 170 13.09 -25.12 0.87
N SER A 171 12.20 -24.13 0.87
CA SER A 171 11.33 -23.83 -0.27
C SER A 171 11.92 -22.81 -1.26
N GLY A 172 13.00 -22.11 -0.89
CA GLY A 172 13.67 -21.12 -1.73
C GLY A 172 14.28 -19.99 -0.93
N GLU A 173 15.42 -19.48 -1.38
CA GLU A 173 16.15 -18.39 -0.72
C GLU A 173 15.35 -17.06 -0.79
N LEU A 174 15.21 -16.40 0.35
CA LEU A 174 14.53 -15.11 0.49
C LEU A 174 15.49 -14.05 1.04
N THR A 175 15.51 -12.88 0.41
CA THR A 175 16.21 -11.69 0.91
C THR A 175 15.42 -11.04 2.03
N VAL A 176 16.13 -10.67 3.10
CA VAL A 176 15.62 -9.77 4.14
C VAL A 176 16.44 -8.49 4.06
N PHE A 177 15.77 -7.38 3.82
CA PHE A 177 16.39 -6.06 3.72
C PHE A 177 16.06 -5.24 4.98
N VAL A 178 17.10 -4.73 5.64
CA VAL A 178 16.99 -4.02 6.92
C VAL A 178 17.38 -2.57 6.72
N ASN A 179 16.34 -1.74 6.64
CA ASN A 179 16.44 -0.29 6.46
C ASN A 179 17.06 0.41 7.67
N THR A 180 17.78 1.51 7.42
CA THR A 180 18.54 2.25 8.46
C THR A 180 17.66 2.84 9.56
N GLN A 181 16.40 3.19 9.25
CA GLN A 181 15.46 3.80 10.21
C GLN A 181 14.86 2.81 11.20
N THR A 182 14.97 1.50 10.95
CA THR A 182 14.27 0.46 11.74
C THR A 182 14.90 0.21 13.12
N GLY A 183 16.16 0.62 13.32
CA GLY A 183 16.90 0.42 14.56
C GLY A 183 17.21 -1.04 14.88
N ILE A 184 17.11 -1.93 13.90
CA ILE A 184 17.31 -3.37 14.08
C ILE A 184 18.80 -3.68 14.19
N ASP A 185 19.17 -4.32 15.29
CA ASP A 185 20.53 -4.84 15.49
C ASP A 185 20.65 -6.26 14.93
N LEU A 186 21.54 -6.43 13.96
CA LEU A 186 21.84 -7.73 13.33
C LEU A 186 23.06 -8.42 13.97
N THR A 187 23.63 -7.86 15.04
CA THR A 187 24.77 -8.44 15.75
C THR A 187 24.44 -9.86 16.21
N GLY A 188 25.35 -10.80 15.91
CA GLY A 188 25.20 -12.21 16.28
C GLY A 188 24.32 -13.03 15.33
N LEU A 189 23.76 -12.41 14.29
CA LEU A 189 23.14 -13.15 13.19
C LEU A 189 24.22 -13.74 12.28
N ALA A 190 24.20 -15.06 12.08
CA ALA A 190 25.19 -15.77 11.30
C ALA A 190 24.55 -16.92 10.52
N VAL A 191 25.23 -17.39 9.47
CA VAL A 191 24.80 -18.55 8.68
C VAL A 191 24.56 -19.76 9.59
N GLY A 192 23.48 -20.50 9.32
CA GLY A 192 23.06 -21.67 10.09
C GLY A 192 22.18 -21.37 11.30
N ARG A 193 21.95 -20.09 11.66
CA ARG A 193 21.01 -19.73 12.72
C ARG A 193 19.57 -19.85 12.25
N ALA A 194 18.74 -20.53 13.04
CA ALA A 194 17.29 -20.50 12.86
C ALA A 194 16.72 -19.16 13.35
N VAL A 195 15.89 -18.54 12.52
CA VAL A 195 15.31 -17.21 12.76
C VAL A 195 13.82 -17.21 12.44
N ARG A 196 13.11 -16.28 13.05
CA ARG A 196 11.76 -15.87 12.63
C ARG A 196 11.82 -14.41 12.24
N VAL A 197 11.43 -14.11 11.00
CA VAL A 197 11.44 -12.76 10.45
C VAL A 197 10.00 -12.36 10.16
N THR A 198 9.60 -11.18 10.64
CA THR A 198 8.31 -10.54 10.35
C THR A 198 8.59 -9.25 9.59
N GLY A 199 7.78 -8.91 8.60
CA GLY A 199 7.99 -7.64 7.90
C GLY A 199 7.03 -7.43 6.74
N PHE A 200 7.20 -6.29 6.09
CA PHE A 200 6.48 -5.92 4.88
C PHE A 200 7.01 -6.74 3.70
N SER A 201 6.14 -7.45 2.99
CA SER A 201 6.50 -8.13 1.75
C SER A 201 6.62 -7.10 0.63
N SER A 202 7.85 -6.80 0.22
CA SER A 202 8.19 -5.80 -0.78
C SER A 202 8.69 -6.44 -2.07
N GLN A 203 8.92 -5.59 -3.07
CA GLN A 203 9.60 -5.93 -4.31
C GLN A 203 10.58 -4.82 -4.66
N TYR A 204 11.78 -5.22 -5.07
CA TYR A 204 12.79 -4.34 -5.65
C TYR A 204 13.28 -4.91 -6.98
N ASP A 205 13.01 -4.15 -8.05
CA ASP A 205 13.16 -4.55 -9.43
C ASP A 205 12.46 -5.89 -9.70
N THR A 206 13.21 -6.97 -9.88
CA THR A 206 12.72 -8.31 -10.21
C THR A 206 12.70 -9.26 -9.00
N HIS A 207 13.08 -8.80 -7.81
CA HIS A 207 13.25 -9.63 -6.62
C HIS A 207 12.25 -9.24 -5.53
N TYR A 208 11.72 -10.24 -4.82
CA TYR A 208 10.89 -10.03 -3.65
C TYR A 208 11.70 -10.16 -2.38
N GLU A 209 11.35 -9.35 -1.39
CA GLU A 209 12.03 -9.29 -0.11
C GLU A 209 11.06 -9.04 1.04
N ILE A 210 11.54 -9.26 2.25
CA ILE A 210 10.85 -8.80 3.46
C ILE A 210 11.64 -7.65 4.06
N ASP A 211 10.95 -6.54 4.33
CA ASP A 211 11.46 -5.39 5.11
C ASP A 211 10.92 -5.45 6.55
N PRO A 212 11.75 -5.85 7.54
CA PRO A 212 11.38 -5.81 8.95
C PRO A 212 11.21 -4.38 9.46
N ARG A 213 10.31 -4.16 10.41
CA ARG A 213 9.85 -2.80 10.78
C ARG A 213 10.43 -2.30 12.09
N PHE A 214 10.77 -3.21 13.00
CA PHE A 214 11.19 -2.93 14.38
C PHE A 214 12.19 -3.98 14.88
N PRO A 215 12.96 -3.72 15.97
CA PRO A 215 13.89 -4.69 16.55
C PRO A 215 13.30 -6.09 16.80
N ASP A 216 12.06 -6.17 17.27
CA ASP A 216 11.40 -7.45 17.59
C ASP A 216 10.94 -8.25 16.35
N ASP A 217 11.03 -7.69 15.15
CA ASP A 217 10.63 -8.38 13.93
C ASP A 217 11.64 -9.46 13.50
N ILE A 218 12.87 -9.43 14.00
CA ILE A 218 13.88 -10.49 13.81
C ILE A 218 14.16 -11.19 15.15
N ALA A 219 13.70 -12.43 15.27
CA ALA A 219 13.92 -13.24 16.47
C ALA A 219 14.78 -14.45 16.15
N VAL A 220 15.99 -14.50 16.72
CA VAL A 220 16.83 -15.69 16.69
C VAL A 220 16.18 -16.77 17.55
N ARG A 221 15.92 -17.94 16.98
CA ARG A 221 15.39 -19.09 17.73
C ARG A 221 16.53 -19.69 18.56
N ARG A 222 16.23 -19.99 19.82
CA ARG A 222 17.12 -20.81 20.65
C ARG A 222 17.08 -22.25 20.09
N PRO A 223 18.23 -22.95 20.08
CA PRO A 223 18.28 -24.36 19.70
C PRO A 223 17.36 -25.21 20.58
#